data_AF-A0A9W8HWV2-F1
#
_entry.id   AF-A0A9W8HWV2-F1
#
_cell.length_a   1.000
_cell.length_b   1.000
_cell.length_c   1.000
_cell.angle_alpha   90.00
_cell.angle_beta   90.00
_cell.angle_gamma   90.00
#
_symmetry.space_group_name_H-M   'P 1'
#
loop_
_entity.id
_entity.type
_entity.pdbx_description
1 polymer ?
#
loop_
_entity_poly.entity_id
_entity_poly.type
_entity_poly.pdbx_seq_one_letter_code
_entity_poly.pdbx_strand_id
1 'polypeptide(L)'
;MPVKSIKHALVTGPGPFGKYKVNRAWETVKLLDGEAIMVGDTTVVVHCHRVPVSYDELADVIPCLHQIEDFSIVIHCGIAEEHFVRLEKQAHKSGYFWPGDKGPTDVPPNGCVQGYDLPEILTTDIDVKKLWKSLFEGGWTSTRVSVDAGVLQCNFQYYISLAEGKVSYPARNLPAPKTLFVHIPTIENEPYNDVQTSYLLRDIIKHLA
;
A
#
# COMPACT_ATOMS: atom_id res chain seq x y z
N MET A 1 -8.56 33.07 -10.49
CA MET A 1 -9.17 31.86 -9.88
C MET A 1 -8.01 30.94 -9.52
N PRO A 2 -7.94 30.39 -8.29
CA PRO A 2 -6.88 29.44 -7.98
C PRO A 2 -6.96 28.26 -8.94
N VAL A 3 -5.81 27.85 -9.49
CA VAL A 3 -5.74 26.73 -10.42
C VAL A 3 -6.03 25.46 -9.63
N LYS A 4 -7.07 24.74 -10.02
CA LYS A 4 -7.42 23.45 -9.43
C LYS A 4 -6.32 22.46 -9.77
N SER A 5 -5.58 21.99 -8.76
CA SER A 5 -4.52 20.97 -8.96
C SER A 5 -5.17 19.60 -9.04
N ILE A 6 -4.76 18.77 -10.00
CA ILE A 6 -5.17 17.36 -10.08
C ILE A 6 -3.99 16.49 -9.67
N LYS A 7 -4.26 15.51 -8.81
CA LYS A 7 -3.31 14.51 -8.32
C LYS A 7 -3.93 13.13 -8.49
N HIS A 8 -3.08 12.12 -8.57
CA HIS A 8 -3.52 10.73 -8.73
C HIS A 8 -3.02 9.92 -7.53
N ALA A 9 -3.88 9.01 -7.04
CA ALA A 9 -3.56 8.05 -6.00
C ALA A 9 -3.75 6.62 -6.52
N LEU A 10 -2.70 5.80 -6.43
CA LEU A 10 -2.79 4.36 -6.65
C LEU A 10 -3.18 3.69 -5.34
N VAL A 11 -4.23 2.88 -5.35
CA VAL A 11 -4.62 2.06 -4.20
C VAL A 11 -4.68 0.61 -4.63
N THR A 12 -4.08 -0.31 -3.88
CA THR A 12 -4.10 -1.73 -4.26
C THR A 12 -4.57 -2.63 -3.14
N GLY A 13 -5.19 -3.74 -3.52
CA GLY A 13 -5.51 -4.84 -2.61
C GLY A 13 -5.23 -6.20 -3.27
N PRO A 14 -4.75 -7.20 -2.53
CA PRO A 14 -4.47 -8.53 -3.07
C PRO A 14 -5.75 -9.27 -3.48
N GLY A 15 -5.62 -10.14 -4.47
CA GLY A 15 -6.64 -11.15 -4.76
C GLY A 15 -6.79 -12.21 -3.66
N PRO A 16 -7.64 -13.22 -3.89
CA PRO A 16 -7.75 -14.39 -3.01
C PRO A 16 -6.39 -15.04 -2.74
N PHE A 17 -6.18 -15.57 -1.53
CA PHE A 17 -4.92 -16.22 -1.12
C PHE A 17 -5.16 -17.32 -0.08
N GLY A 18 -4.53 -18.48 -0.26
CA GLY A 18 -4.63 -19.60 0.68
C GLY A 18 -6.08 -20.02 0.96
N LYS A 19 -6.52 -19.93 2.23
CA LYS A 19 -7.89 -20.30 2.64
C LYS A 19 -8.95 -19.24 2.29
N TYR A 20 -8.54 -18.00 1.99
CA TYR A 20 -9.44 -16.88 1.79
C TYR A 20 -9.88 -16.77 0.33
N LYS A 21 -11.10 -17.26 0.04
CA LYS A 21 -11.72 -17.18 -1.30
C LYS A 21 -12.09 -15.75 -1.71
N VAL A 22 -12.26 -14.87 -0.72
CA VAL A 22 -12.48 -13.44 -0.89
C VAL A 22 -11.46 -12.73 0.00
N ASN A 23 -10.73 -11.79 -0.58
CA ASN A 23 -9.73 -11.02 0.14
C ASN A 23 -10.33 -9.66 0.52
N ARG A 24 -10.58 -9.48 1.81
CA ARG A 24 -11.14 -8.28 2.40
C ARG A 24 -10.42 -6.99 2.00
N ALA A 25 -9.08 -7.02 1.87
CA ALA A 25 -8.33 -5.84 1.45
C ALA A 25 -8.75 -5.37 0.05
N TRP A 26 -8.94 -6.29 -0.91
CA TRP A 26 -9.49 -5.94 -2.22
C TRP A 26 -10.94 -5.46 -2.13
N GLU A 27 -11.78 -6.13 -1.34
CA GLU A 27 -13.18 -5.74 -1.17
C GLU A 27 -13.34 -4.33 -0.58
N THR A 28 -12.41 -3.92 0.29
CA THR A 28 -12.34 -2.58 0.87
C THR A 28 -11.87 -1.55 -0.16
N VAL A 29 -10.70 -1.76 -0.79
CA VAL A 29 -10.09 -0.71 -1.64
C VAL A 29 -10.90 -0.44 -2.90
N LYS A 30 -11.55 -1.46 -3.49
CA LYS A 30 -12.33 -1.28 -4.73
C LYS A 30 -13.51 -0.32 -4.56
N LEU A 31 -13.96 -0.06 -3.33
CA LEU A 31 -15.02 0.91 -3.04
C LEU A 31 -14.59 2.36 -3.33
N LEU A 32 -13.28 2.63 -3.41
CA LEU A 32 -12.72 3.96 -3.70
C LEU A 32 -12.42 4.17 -5.19
N ASP A 33 -12.60 3.16 -6.03
CA ASP A 33 -12.18 3.23 -7.44
C ASP A 33 -12.92 4.34 -8.19
N GLY A 34 -12.17 5.20 -8.88
CA GLY A 34 -12.70 6.36 -9.60
C GLY A 34 -13.19 7.49 -8.71
N GLU A 35 -13.03 7.42 -7.38
CA GLU A 35 -13.42 8.52 -6.49
C GLU A 35 -12.54 9.76 -6.75
N ALA A 36 -13.19 10.94 -6.83
CA ALA A 36 -12.52 12.23 -6.86
C ALA A 36 -12.60 12.91 -5.48
N ILE A 37 -11.52 12.84 -4.71
CA ILE A 37 -11.44 13.38 -3.34
C ILE A 37 -10.96 14.83 -3.39
N MET A 38 -11.79 15.76 -2.92
CA MET A 38 -11.46 17.18 -2.84
C MET A 38 -10.72 17.53 -1.53
N VAL A 39 -9.55 18.16 -1.63
CA VAL A 39 -8.77 18.68 -0.50
C VAL A 39 -8.31 20.10 -0.81
N GLY A 40 -9.02 21.10 -0.27
CA GLY A 40 -8.81 22.50 -0.65
C GLY A 40 -9.00 22.69 -2.16
N ASP A 41 -7.99 23.25 -2.82
CA ASP A 41 -7.96 23.46 -4.27
C ASP A 41 -7.41 22.24 -5.06
N THR A 42 -7.14 21.12 -4.39
CA THR A 42 -6.63 19.89 -5.02
C THR A 42 -7.74 18.85 -5.16
N THR A 43 -7.78 18.15 -6.29
CA THR A 43 -8.57 16.92 -6.49
C THR A 43 -7.62 15.74 -6.63
N VAL A 44 -7.82 14.72 -5.78
CA VAL A 44 -7.12 13.44 -5.90
C VAL A 44 -8.05 12.43 -6.57
N VAL A 45 -7.68 11.93 -7.73
CA VAL A 45 -8.39 10.84 -8.43
C VAL A 45 -7.79 9.50 -7.97
N VAL A 46 -8.64 8.61 -7.49
CA VAL A 46 -8.24 7.31 -6.95
C VAL A 46 -8.34 6.22 -8.02
N HIS A 47 -7.29 5.42 -8.16
CA HIS A 47 -7.19 4.31 -9.11
C HIS A 47 -6.93 3.02 -8.33
N CYS A 48 -7.89 2.11 -8.32
CA CYS A 48 -7.80 0.87 -7.55
C CYS A 48 -7.40 -0.32 -8.41
N HIS A 49 -6.34 -1.01 -8.03
CA HIS A 49 -5.87 -2.20 -8.75
C HIS A 49 -5.78 -3.43 -7.85
N ARG A 50 -6.33 -4.54 -8.33
CA ARG A 50 -6.15 -5.83 -7.69
C ARG A 50 -4.78 -6.39 -8.07
N VAL A 51 -4.00 -6.79 -7.08
CA VAL A 51 -2.65 -7.34 -7.30
C VAL A 51 -2.62 -8.85 -7.07
N PRO A 52 -1.71 -9.58 -7.75
CA PRO A 52 -1.48 -10.99 -7.51
C PRO A 52 -0.87 -11.22 -6.12
N VAL A 53 -0.89 -12.48 -5.69
CA VAL A 53 -0.33 -12.92 -4.39
C VAL A 53 0.87 -13.86 -4.58
N SER A 54 1.54 -13.69 -5.72
CA SER A 54 2.72 -14.45 -6.15
C SER A 54 3.91 -13.51 -6.30
N TYR A 55 5.10 -13.94 -5.88
CA TYR A 55 6.27 -13.05 -5.82
C TYR A 55 6.78 -12.66 -7.21
N ASP A 56 6.79 -13.60 -8.15
CA ASP A 56 7.22 -13.36 -9.53
C ASP A 56 6.29 -12.34 -10.22
N GLU A 57 4.97 -12.53 -10.11
CA GLU A 57 4.01 -11.61 -10.71
C GLU A 57 4.02 -10.25 -10.01
N LEU A 58 4.21 -10.19 -8.69
CA LEU A 58 4.34 -8.91 -7.99
C LEU A 58 5.60 -8.14 -8.45
N ALA A 59 6.70 -8.85 -8.72
CA ALA A 59 7.93 -8.24 -9.23
C ALA A 59 7.73 -7.57 -10.60
N ASP A 60 6.80 -8.08 -11.41
CA ASP A 60 6.46 -7.50 -12.71
C ASP A 60 5.34 -6.45 -12.63
N VAL A 61 4.28 -6.76 -11.88
CA VAL A 61 3.05 -5.95 -11.84
C VAL A 61 3.25 -4.63 -11.10
N ILE A 62 3.96 -4.62 -9.96
CA ILE A 62 4.09 -3.38 -9.17
C ILE A 62 4.84 -2.29 -9.94
N PRO A 63 6.01 -2.54 -10.55
CA PRO A 63 6.69 -1.53 -11.37
C PRO A 63 5.84 -1.07 -12.56
N CYS A 64 5.10 -1.98 -13.20
CA CYS A 64 4.17 -1.61 -14.29
C CYS A 64 3.08 -0.65 -13.80
N LEU A 65 2.49 -0.92 -12.63
CA LEU A 65 1.47 -0.04 -12.05
C LEU A 65 2.01 1.37 -11.79
N HIS A 66 3.25 1.52 -11.31
CA HIS A 66 3.84 2.86 -11.10
C HIS A 66 4.04 3.68 -12.39
N GLN A 67 3.92 3.04 -13.56
CA GLN A 67 4.13 3.69 -14.87
C GLN A 67 2.84 3.99 -15.62
N ILE A 68 1.68 3.51 -15.16
CA ILE A 68 0.41 3.77 -15.86
C ILE A 68 -0.06 5.23 -15.70
N GLU A 69 0.43 5.92 -14.67
CA GLU A 69 0.07 7.30 -14.33
C GLU A 69 1.12 7.91 -13.38
N ASP A 70 1.16 9.24 -13.32
CA ASP A 70 2.04 10.00 -12.42
C ASP A 70 1.40 10.11 -11.01
N PHE A 71 1.39 8.98 -10.30
CA PHE A 71 0.85 8.93 -8.95
C PHE A 71 1.66 9.79 -7.98
N SER A 72 0.96 10.61 -7.21
CA SER A 72 1.54 11.39 -6.09
C SER A 72 1.39 10.68 -4.75
N ILE A 73 0.50 9.71 -4.66
CA ILE A 73 0.17 8.92 -3.47
C ILE A 73 0.06 7.46 -3.91
N VAL A 74 0.64 6.54 -3.14
CA VAL A 74 0.53 5.11 -3.39
C VAL A 74 0.19 4.42 -2.07
N ILE A 75 -0.94 3.74 -2.01
CA ILE A 75 -1.39 3.01 -0.82
C ILE A 75 -1.59 1.55 -1.17
N HIS A 76 -0.85 0.67 -0.51
CA HIS A 76 -1.06 -0.76 -0.61
C HIS A 76 -1.81 -1.25 0.63
N CYS A 77 -2.87 -2.02 0.46
CA CYS A 77 -3.66 -2.57 1.54
C CYS A 77 -3.50 -4.09 1.57
N GLY A 78 -3.18 -4.65 2.74
CA GLY A 78 -3.07 -6.09 2.96
C GLY A 78 -3.83 -6.52 4.21
N ILE A 79 -4.05 -7.82 4.39
CA ILE A 79 -4.67 -8.36 5.61
C ILE A 79 -3.59 -8.80 6.58
N ALA A 80 -3.83 -8.60 7.88
CA ALA A 80 -3.07 -9.23 8.95
C ALA A 80 -3.99 -9.68 10.09
N GLU A 81 -3.52 -10.59 10.93
CA GLU A 81 -4.32 -11.26 11.98
C GLU A 81 -4.51 -10.39 13.25
N GLU A 82 -4.01 -9.15 13.29
CA GLU A 82 -4.21 -8.27 14.45
C GLU A 82 -5.63 -7.71 14.56
N HIS A 83 -5.96 -7.08 15.69
CA HIS A 83 -7.25 -6.43 15.97
C HIS A 83 -7.25 -4.92 15.71
N PHE A 84 -6.23 -4.39 15.02
CA PHE A 84 -6.08 -2.97 14.72
C PHE A 84 -5.45 -2.77 13.34
N VAL A 85 -5.73 -1.63 12.72
CA VAL A 85 -5.12 -1.24 11.44
C VAL A 85 -3.69 -0.77 11.67
N ARG A 86 -2.73 -1.26 10.89
CA ARG A 86 -1.30 -0.87 11.00
C ARG A 86 -0.90 0.01 9.83
N LEU A 87 -0.22 1.11 10.14
CA LEU A 87 0.41 2.01 9.18
C LEU A 87 1.91 1.67 9.14
N GLU A 88 2.36 1.03 8.07
CA GLU A 88 3.72 0.48 7.98
C GLU A 88 4.74 1.55 7.60
N LYS A 89 5.78 1.70 8.41
CA LYS A 89 6.83 2.70 8.20
C LYS A 89 7.93 2.26 7.24
N GLN A 90 8.16 0.96 7.14
CA GLN A 90 9.32 0.43 6.45
C GLN A 90 9.04 -0.92 5.82
N ALA A 91 9.88 -1.27 4.87
CA ALA A 91 9.91 -2.58 4.24
C ALA A 91 11.34 -3.12 4.19
N HIS A 92 11.47 -4.44 4.30
CA HIS A 92 12.73 -5.17 4.20
C HIS A 92 12.95 -5.69 2.78
N LYS A 93 14.20 -5.76 2.31
CA LYS A 93 14.56 -6.27 0.97
C LYS A 93 14.64 -7.79 0.93
N SER A 94 14.91 -8.42 2.07
CA SER A 94 15.16 -9.85 2.19
C SER A 94 14.29 -10.50 3.28
N GLY A 95 14.34 -11.83 3.37
CA GLY A 95 13.65 -12.62 4.39
C GLY A 95 12.45 -13.44 3.87
N TYR A 96 12.23 -13.44 2.56
CA TYR A 96 11.08 -14.13 1.94
C TYR A 96 11.38 -15.60 1.70
N PHE A 97 11.22 -16.41 2.74
CA PHE A 97 11.42 -17.88 2.67
C PHE A 97 10.10 -18.66 2.67
N TRP A 98 8.97 -17.97 2.83
CA TRP A 98 7.65 -18.57 2.82
C TRP A 98 7.06 -18.53 1.42
N PRO A 99 6.63 -19.69 0.88
CA PRO A 99 6.08 -19.74 -0.47
C PRO A 99 4.80 -18.92 -0.62
N GLY A 100 4.63 -18.33 -1.80
CA GLY A 100 3.40 -17.71 -2.24
C GLY A 100 2.36 -18.70 -2.76
N ASP A 101 1.37 -18.17 -3.48
CA ASP A 101 0.15 -18.93 -3.84
C ASP A 101 0.40 -19.96 -4.95
N LYS A 102 1.50 -19.84 -5.71
CA LYS A 102 1.87 -20.83 -6.75
C LYS A 102 2.60 -22.07 -6.19
N GLY A 103 2.62 -22.24 -4.88
CA GLY A 103 3.20 -23.40 -4.21
C GLY A 103 4.67 -23.24 -3.86
N PRO A 104 5.38 -24.33 -3.47
CA PRO A 104 6.68 -24.26 -2.79
C PRO A 104 7.81 -23.53 -3.54
N THR A 105 7.69 -23.38 -4.86
CA THR A 105 8.66 -22.68 -5.72
C THR A 105 8.39 -21.20 -5.86
N ASP A 106 7.25 -20.70 -5.37
CA ASP A 106 6.89 -19.28 -5.35
C ASP A 106 7.62 -18.56 -4.23
N VAL A 107 8.93 -18.45 -4.38
CA VAL A 107 9.81 -17.71 -3.48
C VAL A 107 10.74 -16.86 -4.34
N PRO A 108 11.05 -15.62 -3.95
CA PRO A 108 11.92 -14.79 -4.76
C PRO A 108 13.35 -15.34 -4.73
N PRO A 109 14.15 -15.12 -5.79
CA PRO A 109 15.53 -15.57 -5.82
C PRO A 109 16.33 -15.08 -4.61
N ASN A 110 17.03 -16.01 -3.94
CA ASN A 110 17.76 -15.77 -2.69
C ASN A 110 16.92 -15.22 -1.52
N GLY A 111 15.58 -15.31 -1.60
CA GLY A 111 14.69 -14.73 -0.59
C GLY A 111 14.72 -13.20 -0.57
N CYS A 112 15.02 -12.55 -1.71
CA CYS A 112 15.23 -11.11 -1.81
C CYS A 112 14.52 -10.48 -3.03
N VAL A 113 14.11 -9.21 -2.89
CA VAL A 113 13.72 -8.37 -4.03
C VAL A 113 14.92 -8.18 -4.98
N GLN A 114 14.70 -8.44 -6.26
CA GLN A 114 15.70 -8.32 -7.33
C GLN A 114 15.57 -6.98 -8.08
N GLY A 115 16.60 -6.58 -8.82
CA GLY A 115 16.55 -5.43 -9.73
C GLY A 115 16.76 -4.04 -9.09
N TYR A 116 16.84 -3.95 -7.77
CA TYR A 116 17.06 -2.68 -7.05
C TYR A 116 18.36 -2.70 -6.25
N ASP A 117 19.31 -1.84 -6.61
CA ASP A 117 20.53 -1.59 -5.82
C ASP A 117 20.26 -0.55 -4.72
N LEU A 118 19.47 -0.98 -3.73
CA LEU A 118 19.01 -0.16 -2.61
C LEU A 118 19.26 -0.87 -1.26
N PRO A 119 19.26 -0.12 -0.14
CA PRO A 119 19.49 -0.66 1.20
C PRO A 119 18.52 -1.79 1.61
N GLU A 120 18.94 -2.59 2.59
CA GLU A 120 18.12 -3.68 3.14
C GLU A 120 16.76 -3.21 3.66
N ILE A 121 16.69 -1.99 4.20
CA ILE A 121 15.46 -1.41 4.72
C ILE A 121 15.18 -0.11 3.97
N LEU A 122 13.97 0.01 3.43
CA LEU A 122 13.45 1.26 2.90
C LEU A 122 12.35 1.77 3.81
N THR A 123 12.38 3.08 4.09
CA THR A 123 11.36 3.76 4.90
C THR A 123 10.55 4.71 4.01
N THR A 124 9.26 4.88 4.32
CA THR A 124 8.44 5.92 3.71
C THR A 124 8.89 7.31 4.16
N ASP A 125 8.77 8.30 3.27
CA ASP A 125 9.00 9.72 3.58
C ASP A 125 7.79 10.37 4.29
N ILE A 126 6.70 9.61 4.47
CA ILE A 126 5.53 10.05 5.24
C ILE A 126 5.91 10.09 6.73
N ASP A 127 5.58 11.19 7.41
CA ASP A 127 5.58 11.21 8.89
C ASP A 127 4.40 10.38 9.41
N VAL A 128 4.59 9.05 9.47
CA VAL A 128 3.55 8.10 9.86
C VAL A 128 3.08 8.33 11.29
N LYS A 129 3.92 8.89 12.19
CA LYS A 129 3.49 9.22 13.56
C LYS A 129 2.52 10.39 13.55
N LYS A 130 2.80 11.43 12.77
CA LYS A 130 1.90 12.58 12.61
C LYS A 130 0.59 12.16 11.93
N LEU A 131 0.68 11.37 10.85
CA LEU A 131 -0.50 10.80 10.18
C LEU A 131 -1.38 10.01 11.15
N TRP A 132 -0.78 9.06 11.88
CA TRP A 132 -1.48 8.28 12.89
C TRP A 132 -2.17 9.15 13.93
N LYS A 133 -1.48 10.17 14.46
CA LYS A 133 -2.06 11.08 15.45
C LYS A 133 -3.29 11.79 14.90
N SER A 134 -3.22 12.32 13.68
CA SER A 134 -4.35 12.99 13.03
C SER A 134 -5.53 12.04 12.79
N LEU A 135 -5.27 10.79 12.37
CA LEU A 135 -6.32 9.78 12.21
C LEU A 135 -6.96 9.41 13.56
N PHE A 136 -6.15 9.23 14.60
CA PHE A 136 -6.62 8.93 15.95
C PHE A 136 -7.53 10.04 16.50
N GLU A 137 -7.10 11.30 16.36
CA GLU A 137 -7.89 12.48 16.74
C GLU A 137 -9.16 12.63 15.88
N GLY A 138 -9.12 12.14 14.64
CA GLY A 138 -10.28 12.03 13.74
C GLY A 138 -11.26 10.89 14.05
N GLY A 139 -10.99 10.09 15.10
CA GLY A 139 -11.87 9.00 15.55
C GLY A 139 -11.42 7.60 15.16
N TRP A 140 -10.34 7.45 14.38
CA TRP A 140 -9.78 6.17 13.98
C TRP A 140 -8.86 5.59 15.08
N THR A 141 -9.44 5.32 16.25
CA THR A 141 -8.72 4.93 17.48
C THR A 141 -8.09 3.54 17.45
N SER A 142 -8.58 2.65 16.56
CA SER A 142 -8.04 1.31 16.32
C SER A 142 -7.00 1.29 15.20
N THR A 143 -6.13 2.30 15.17
CA THR A 143 -4.97 2.39 14.25
C THR A 143 -3.67 2.44 15.04
N ARG A 144 -2.58 1.88 14.49
CA ARG A 144 -1.24 1.88 15.11
C ARG A 144 -0.16 2.11 14.06
N VAL A 145 0.94 2.72 14.49
CA VAL A 145 2.18 2.78 13.70
C VAL A 145 2.89 1.43 13.81
N SER A 146 3.33 0.88 12.68
CA SER A 146 4.11 -0.35 12.62
C SER A 146 5.46 -0.12 11.92
N VAL A 147 6.45 -0.91 12.30
CA VAL A 147 7.80 -0.95 11.69
C VAL A 147 8.11 -2.34 11.12
N ASP A 148 7.10 -3.20 11.04
CA ASP A 148 7.23 -4.58 10.57
C ASP A 148 6.00 -4.94 9.72
N ALA A 149 6.18 -4.83 8.39
CA ALA A 149 5.17 -5.22 7.42
C ALA A 149 5.13 -6.75 7.19
N GLY A 150 5.84 -7.52 8.02
CA GLY A 150 6.02 -8.96 7.88
C GLY A 150 7.10 -9.35 6.88
N VAL A 151 7.19 -10.64 6.60
CA VAL A 151 8.18 -11.25 5.69
C VAL A 151 7.52 -11.97 4.52
N LEU A 152 6.31 -11.56 4.18
CA LEU A 152 5.47 -12.13 3.12
C LEU A 152 5.31 -11.14 1.94
N GLN A 153 4.39 -11.45 1.02
CA GLN A 153 4.10 -10.66 -0.17
C GLN A 153 3.77 -9.20 0.12
N CYS A 154 3.14 -8.90 1.26
CA CYS A 154 2.87 -7.53 1.69
C CYS A 154 4.15 -6.69 1.78
N ASN A 155 5.16 -7.18 2.50
CA ASN A 155 6.46 -6.52 2.63
C ASN A 155 7.23 -6.49 1.29
N PHE A 156 7.13 -7.56 0.50
CA PHE A 156 7.75 -7.62 -0.83
C PHE A 156 7.23 -6.54 -1.77
N GLN A 157 5.91 -6.44 -1.90
CA GLN A 157 5.24 -5.39 -2.65
C GLN A 157 5.58 -4.00 -2.11
N TYR A 158 5.58 -3.82 -0.78
CA TYR A 158 5.89 -2.53 -0.17
C TYR A 158 7.31 -2.07 -0.49
N TYR A 159 8.29 -2.98 -0.40
CA TYR A 159 9.67 -2.68 -0.73
C TYR A 159 9.82 -2.26 -2.20
N ILE A 160 9.23 -3.00 -3.14
CA ILE A 160 9.26 -2.65 -4.57
C ILE A 160 8.67 -1.26 -4.80
N SER A 161 7.53 -0.95 -4.18
CA SER A 161 6.87 0.35 -4.33
C SER A 161 7.70 1.52 -3.78
N LEU A 162 8.35 1.33 -2.63
CA LEU A 162 9.30 2.32 -2.10
C LEU A 162 10.53 2.48 -3.01
N ALA A 163 11.00 1.38 -3.61
CA ALA A 163 12.12 1.37 -4.54
C ALA A 163 11.78 2.10 -5.85
N GLU A 164 10.58 1.88 -6.40
CA GLU A 164 10.06 2.61 -7.57
C GLU A 164 10.07 4.12 -7.31
N GLY A 165 9.60 4.56 -6.14
CA GLY A 165 9.65 5.97 -5.75
C GLY A 165 11.07 6.56 -5.71
N LYS A 166 12.09 5.76 -5.42
CA LYS A 166 13.50 6.18 -5.36
C LYS A 166 14.25 6.06 -6.69
N VAL A 167 13.77 5.22 -7.60
CA VAL A 167 14.47 4.90 -8.86
C VAL A 167 13.70 5.40 -10.07
N SER A 168 12.49 4.88 -10.28
CA SER A 168 11.67 5.13 -11.47
C SER A 168 11.17 6.57 -11.56
N TYR A 169 10.72 7.15 -10.43
CA TYR A 169 10.21 8.53 -10.43
C TYR A 169 11.28 9.57 -10.75
N PRO A 170 12.46 9.58 -10.09
CA PRO A 170 13.55 10.46 -10.47
C PRO A 170 14.02 10.27 -11.92
N ALA A 171 14.07 9.01 -12.42
CA ALA A 171 14.43 8.73 -13.80
C ALA A 171 13.44 9.33 -14.82
N ARG A 172 12.18 9.51 -14.43
CA ARG A 172 11.13 10.18 -15.21
C ARG A 172 11.02 11.68 -14.92
N ASN A 173 11.90 12.25 -14.11
CA ASN A 173 11.86 13.64 -13.65
C ASN A 173 10.56 13.99 -12.88
N LEU A 174 10.07 13.05 -12.08
CA LEU A 174 8.88 13.18 -11.24
C LEU A 174 9.25 13.19 -9.76
N PRO A 175 8.48 13.88 -8.90
CA PRO A 175 8.63 13.75 -7.46
C PRO A 175 8.26 12.33 -7.02
N ALA A 176 8.99 11.80 -6.03
CA ALA A 176 8.64 10.51 -5.44
C ALA A 176 7.22 10.57 -4.82
N PRO A 177 6.40 9.50 -5.00
CA PRO A 177 5.08 9.44 -4.40
C PRO A 177 5.17 9.29 -2.88
N LYS A 178 4.14 9.74 -2.18
CA LYS A 178 3.90 9.36 -0.79
C LYS A 178 3.40 7.92 -0.75
N THR A 179 4.30 6.97 -0.52
CA THR A 179 4.00 5.54 -0.49
C THR A 179 3.76 5.03 0.93
N LEU A 180 2.67 4.29 1.15
CA LEU A 180 2.33 3.67 2.44
C LEU A 180 1.77 2.26 2.24
N PHE A 181 2.11 1.34 3.14
CA PHE A 181 1.39 0.09 3.28
C PHE A 181 0.50 0.12 4.51
N VAL A 182 -0.73 -0.36 4.37
CA VAL A 182 -1.75 -0.41 5.43
C VAL A 182 -2.18 -1.86 5.60
N HIS A 183 -1.87 -2.45 6.75
CA HIS A 183 -2.48 -3.73 7.11
C HIS A 183 -3.81 -3.50 7.81
N ILE A 184 -4.84 -4.16 7.32
CA ILE A 184 -6.16 -4.20 7.96
C ILE A 184 -6.39 -5.58 8.59
N PRO A 185 -7.13 -5.65 9.70
CA PRO A 185 -7.52 -6.92 10.31
C PRO A 185 -8.30 -7.85 9.37
N THR A 186 -8.29 -9.14 9.68
CA THR A 186 -9.24 -10.12 9.13
C THR A 186 -10.68 -9.76 9.50
N ILE A 187 -11.67 -10.38 8.83
CA ILE A 187 -13.09 -10.17 9.13
C ILE A 187 -13.41 -10.57 10.57
N GLU A 188 -12.78 -11.62 11.08
CA GLU A 188 -13.00 -12.09 12.45
C GLU A 188 -12.48 -11.11 13.51
N ASN A 189 -11.50 -10.27 13.15
CA ASN A 189 -10.77 -9.40 14.07
C ASN A 189 -11.03 -7.91 13.81
N GLU A 190 -11.96 -7.57 12.92
CA GLU A 190 -12.14 -6.22 12.41
C GLU A 190 -12.63 -5.21 13.47
N PRO A 191 -11.95 -4.07 13.65
CA PRO A 191 -12.50 -2.95 14.40
C PRO A 191 -13.45 -2.10 13.55
N TYR A 192 -13.35 -2.20 12.23
CA TYR A 192 -14.04 -1.39 11.23
C TYR A 192 -14.46 -2.30 10.08
N ASN A 193 -15.71 -2.21 9.60
CA ASN A 193 -16.15 -2.91 8.39
C ASN A 193 -15.50 -2.40 7.10
N ASP A 194 -15.68 -3.10 5.99
CA ASP A 194 -15.05 -2.75 4.70
C ASP A 194 -15.38 -1.31 4.27
N VAL A 195 -16.61 -0.85 4.51
CA VAL A 195 -17.04 0.53 4.21
C VAL A 195 -16.37 1.53 5.15
N GLN A 196 -16.28 1.23 6.45
CA GLN A 196 -15.57 2.08 7.41
C GLN A 196 -14.08 2.13 7.10
N THR A 197 -13.50 1.01 6.70
CA THR A 197 -12.08 0.90 6.33
C THR A 197 -11.80 1.67 5.04
N SER A 198 -12.71 1.69 4.07
CA SER A 198 -12.55 2.53 2.88
C SER A 198 -12.61 4.03 3.23
N TYR A 199 -13.45 4.44 4.19
CA TYR A 199 -13.43 5.81 4.71
C TYR A 199 -12.13 6.15 5.44
N LEU A 200 -11.56 5.22 6.20
CA LEU A 200 -10.24 5.39 6.81
C LEU A 200 -9.16 5.60 5.73
N LEU A 201 -9.13 4.76 4.69
CA LEU A 201 -8.18 4.90 3.57
C LEU A 201 -8.38 6.23 2.82
N ARG A 202 -9.64 6.66 2.64
CA ARG A 202 -9.97 7.97 2.08
C ARG A 202 -9.42 9.12 2.93
N ASP A 203 -9.50 9.04 4.25
CA ASP A 203 -8.93 10.06 5.14
C ASP A 203 -7.40 10.04 5.13
N ILE A 204 -6.76 8.86 5.00
CA ILE A 204 -5.33 8.77 4.73
C ILE A 204 -4.99 9.52 3.44
N ILE A 205 -5.71 9.27 2.34
CA ILE A 205 -5.49 9.97 1.06
C ILE A 205 -5.63 11.49 1.25
N LYS A 206 -6.63 11.96 1.99
CA LYS A 206 -6.79 13.40 2.27
C LYS A 206 -5.60 14.01 3.03
N HIS A 207 -5.05 13.29 3.99
CA HIS A 207 -3.86 13.74 4.74
C HIS A 207 -2.59 13.74 3.89
N LEU A 208 -2.54 12.94 2.82
CA LEU A 208 -1.40 12.83 1.93
C LEU A 208 -1.51 13.74 0.69
N ALA A 209 -2.70 14.25 0.37
CA ALA A 209 -2.93 15.24 -0.70
C ALA A 209 -2.15 16.55 -0.45
#